data_AF-A0A970QBS5-F1
#
_entry.id   AF-A0A970QBS5-F1
#
_cell.length_a   1.000
_cell.length_b   1.000
_cell.length_c   1.000
_cell.angle_alpha   90.00
_cell.angle_beta   90.00
_cell.angle_gamma   90.00
#
_symmetry.space_group_name_H-M   'P 1'
#
loop_
_entity.id
_entity.type
_entity.pdbx_description
1 polymer ?
#
loop_
_entity_poly.entity_id
_entity_poly.type
_entity_poly.pdbx_seq_one_letter_code
_entity_poly.pdbx_strand_id
1 'polypeptide(L)'
;MPPSKNAKFIVTELQMPEFQQSIDAEYSKFAKRILWLDDQVVEGAFHMNTAWYLKAGPTREMEPHVHDTDEIIGFFGSDPENPWDLGGEVEIYLEDERHTITRSAMI
;
A
#
# COMPACT_ATOMS: atom_id res chain seq x y z
N MET A 1 21.90 23.21 -8.90
CA MET A 1 20.86 23.54 -9.90
C MET A 1 19.57 23.79 -9.15
N PRO A 2 18.78 24.82 -9.49
CA PRO A 2 17.46 24.97 -8.90
C PRO A 2 16.59 23.75 -9.25
N PRO A 3 15.68 23.32 -8.36
CA PRO A 3 14.73 22.25 -8.66
C PRO A 3 13.95 22.59 -9.93
N SER A 4 13.64 21.58 -10.75
CA SER A 4 12.75 21.78 -11.89
C SER A 4 11.36 22.19 -11.39
N LYS A 5 10.61 22.95 -12.20
CA LYS A 5 9.25 23.43 -11.87
C LYS A 5 8.33 22.33 -11.32
N ASN A 6 8.50 21.11 -11.81
CA ASN A 6 7.62 19.98 -11.53
C ASN A 6 8.22 18.98 -10.53
N ALA A 7 9.40 19.25 -9.96
CA ALA A 7 10.06 18.35 -9.01
C ALA A 7 9.19 18.05 -7.77
N LYS A 8 8.29 18.97 -7.39
CA LYS A 8 7.34 18.80 -6.30
C LYS A 8 6.36 17.62 -6.45
N PHE A 9 6.16 17.12 -7.67
CA PHE A 9 5.30 15.98 -7.94
C PHE A 9 6.04 14.63 -7.86
N ILE A 10 7.34 14.66 -7.59
CA ILE A 10 8.19 13.47 -7.48
C ILE A 10 8.48 13.24 -6.00
N VAL A 11 7.73 12.33 -5.38
CA VAL A 11 7.91 11.98 -3.96
C VAL A 11 8.89 10.82 -3.85
N THR A 12 10.04 11.09 -3.24
CA THR A 12 11.12 10.10 -3.03
C THR A 12 11.42 9.81 -1.57
N GLU A 13 10.80 10.55 -0.67
CA GLU A 13 10.93 10.40 0.78
C GLU A 13 9.55 10.14 1.38
N LEU A 14 9.50 9.20 2.30
CA LEU A 14 8.26 8.82 2.98
C LEU A 14 7.77 9.97 3.86
N GLN A 15 6.60 10.51 3.52
CA GLN A 15 5.89 11.51 4.32
C GLN A 15 4.54 10.94 4.72
N MET A 16 4.45 10.44 5.96
CA MET A 16 3.23 9.81 6.47
C MET A 16 2.41 10.78 7.31
N PRO A 17 1.07 10.71 7.26
CA PRO A 17 0.21 11.45 8.19
C PRO A 17 0.42 10.96 9.63
N GLU A 18 0.19 11.84 10.62
CA GLU A 18 0.50 11.58 12.04
C GLU A 18 -0.12 10.28 12.57
N PHE A 19 -1.37 9.98 12.18
CA PHE A 19 -2.04 8.76 12.62
C PHE A 19 -1.32 7.49 12.13
N GLN A 20 -0.77 7.50 10.91
CA GLN A 20 0.01 6.38 10.39
C GLN A 20 1.38 6.27 11.08
N GLN A 21 2.00 7.40 11.45
CA GLN A 21 3.24 7.39 12.23
C GLN A 21 3.04 6.73 13.60
N SER A 22 1.89 6.96 14.24
CA SER A 22 1.58 6.41 15.56
C SER A 22 1.53 4.87 15.61
N ILE A 23 1.25 4.23 14.47
CA ILE A 23 1.13 2.77 14.34
C ILE A 23 2.33 2.13 13.63
N ASP A 24 3.32 2.93 13.22
CA ASP A 24 4.43 2.47 12.38
C ASP A 24 5.31 1.43 13.08
N ALA A 25 5.54 1.59 14.39
CA ALA A 25 6.34 0.64 15.16
C ALA A 25 5.76 -0.79 15.14
N GLU A 26 4.42 -0.92 15.11
CA GLU A 26 3.76 -2.22 15.00
C GLU A 26 3.77 -2.73 13.56
N TYR A 27 3.50 -1.84 12.60
CA TYR A 27 3.49 -2.15 11.17
C TYR A 27 4.86 -2.65 10.68
N SER A 28 5.93 -1.99 11.14
CA SER A 28 7.33 -2.27 10.83
C SER A 28 7.79 -3.65 11.28
N LYS A 29 7.01 -4.36 12.11
CA LYS A 29 7.31 -5.75 12.49
C LYS A 29 7.12 -6.74 11.35
N PHE A 30 6.27 -6.45 10.36
CA PHE A 30 5.92 -7.37 9.27
C PHE A 30 5.98 -6.76 7.87
N ALA A 31 5.97 -5.43 7.76
CA ALA A 31 6.05 -4.73 6.48
C ALA A 31 6.92 -3.47 6.58
N LYS A 32 7.38 -2.95 5.46
CA LYS A 32 8.11 -1.69 5.37
C LYS A 32 7.38 -0.74 4.43
N ARG A 33 6.83 0.35 4.97
CA ARG A 33 6.26 1.43 4.16
C ARG A 33 7.39 2.08 3.33
N ILE A 34 7.13 2.31 2.05
CA ILE A 34 8.12 2.83 1.11
C ILE A 34 7.79 4.29 0.77
N LEU A 35 6.60 4.54 0.23
CA LEU A 35 6.13 5.88 -0.07
C LEU A 35 4.64 6.03 0.31
N TRP A 36 4.27 7.28 0.53
CA TRP A 36 2.91 7.72 0.78
C TRP A 36 2.68 8.98 -0.03
N LEU A 37 1.52 9.08 -0.67
CA LEU A 37 1.11 10.20 -1.48
C LEU A 37 -0.38 10.43 -1.24
N ASP A 38 -0.72 11.64 -0.83
CA ASP A 38 -2.09 12.13 -0.70
C ASP A 38 -2.06 13.66 -0.86
N ASP A 39 -3.22 14.31 -0.68
CA ASP A 39 -3.38 15.76 -0.79
C ASP A 39 -2.52 16.57 0.21
N GLN A 40 -2.09 15.96 1.33
CA GLN A 40 -1.21 16.61 2.29
C GLN A 40 0.25 16.58 1.84
N VAL A 41 0.66 15.57 1.07
CA VAL A 41 2.00 15.45 0.50
C VAL A 41 2.12 16.21 -0.82
N VAL A 42 1.11 16.07 -1.70
CA VAL A 42 1.03 16.76 -2.99
C VAL A 42 -0.41 17.23 -3.19
N GLU A 43 -0.60 18.55 -3.20
CA GLU A 43 -1.89 19.18 -3.46
C GLU A 43 -2.57 18.62 -4.73
N GLY A 44 -3.79 18.11 -4.56
CA GLY A 44 -4.63 17.47 -5.56
C GLY A 44 -4.40 15.98 -5.76
N ALA A 45 -3.48 15.33 -5.03
CA ALA A 45 -3.21 13.91 -5.20
C ALA A 45 -4.29 13.04 -4.54
N PHE A 46 -4.70 11.99 -5.24
CA PHE A 46 -5.45 10.90 -4.63
C PHE A 46 -4.53 10.09 -3.72
N HIS A 47 -5.12 9.42 -2.73
CA HIS A 47 -4.35 8.62 -1.77
C HIS A 47 -3.77 7.37 -2.44
N MET A 48 -2.46 7.18 -2.29
CA MET A 48 -1.74 5.95 -2.61
C MET A 48 -0.60 5.76 -1.62
N ASN A 49 -0.39 4.52 -1.18
CA ASN A 49 0.80 4.15 -0.44
C ASN A 49 1.38 2.85 -0.96
N THR A 50 2.69 2.67 -0.77
CA THR A 50 3.39 1.45 -1.17
C THR A 50 4.15 0.88 0.03
N ALA A 51 4.19 -0.44 0.11
CA ALA A 51 4.90 -1.15 1.16
C ALA A 51 5.45 -2.49 0.65
N TRP A 52 6.57 -2.91 1.23
CA TRP A 52 7.05 -4.28 1.12
C TRP A 52 6.56 -5.09 2.31
N TYR A 53 5.76 -6.13 2.06
CA TYR A 53 5.41 -7.11 3.08
C TYR A 53 6.54 -8.14 3.19
N LEU A 54 7.14 -8.26 4.37
CA LEU A 54 8.32 -9.10 4.62
C LEU A 54 7.93 -10.45 5.24
N LYS A 55 6.75 -10.52 5.85
CA LYS A 55 6.10 -11.74 6.36
C LYS A 55 4.62 -11.45 6.59
N ALA A 56 3.84 -12.51 6.80
CA ALA A 56 2.44 -12.37 7.20
C ALA A 56 2.31 -11.54 8.49
N GLY A 57 1.47 -10.51 8.44
CA GLY A 57 1.04 -9.72 9.59
C GLY A 57 -0.29 -10.24 10.17
N PRO A 58 -0.73 -9.70 11.31
CA PRO A 58 -2.10 -9.93 11.77
C PRO A 58 -3.11 -9.33 10.78
N THR A 59 -4.31 -9.91 10.73
CA THR A 59 -5.45 -9.28 10.02
C THR A 59 -5.71 -7.90 10.63
N ARG A 60 -5.65 -6.86 9.80
CA ARG A 60 -5.76 -5.46 10.28
C ARG A 60 -7.20 -4.95 10.25
N GLU A 61 -7.95 -5.32 9.23
CA GLU A 61 -9.33 -4.91 9.03
C GLU A 61 -10.23 -6.11 9.27
N MET A 62 -10.54 -6.34 10.55
CA MET A 62 -11.42 -7.43 10.93
C MET A 62 -12.90 -7.09 10.73
N GLU A 63 -13.21 -5.80 10.59
CA GLU A 63 -14.58 -5.32 10.41
C GLU A 63 -14.81 -4.90 8.94
N PRO A 64 -15.84 -5.45 8.27
CA PRO A 64 -16.27 -5.00 6.95
C PRO A 64 -16.61 -3.50 6.97
N HIS A 65 -16.23 -2.78 5.92
CA HIS A 65 -16.54 -1.37 5.77
C HIS A 65 -16.58 -0.98 4.28
N VAL A 66 -17.05 0.24 4.01
CA VAL A 66 -17.13 0.83 2.68
C VAL A 66 -16.61 2.27 2.72
N HIS A 67 -16.06 2.74 1.61
CA HIS A 67 -15.63 4.12 1.43
C HIS A 67 -16.59 4.89 0.50
N ASP A 68 -16.57 6.22 0.60
CA ASP A 68 -17.26 7.13 -0.31
C ASP A 68 -16.44 7.43 -1.58
N THR A 69 -15.26 6.84 -1.70
CA THR A 69 -14.34 6.94 -2.83
C THR A 69 -14.01 5.57 -3.39
N ASP A 70 -13.74 5.49 -4.68
CA ASP A 70 -13.19 4.29 -5.31
C ASP A 70 -11.78 4.00 -4.79
N GLU A 71 -11.41 2.72 -4.69
CA GLU A 71 -10.09 2.25 -4.26
C GLU A 71 -9.54 1.21 -5.25
N ILE A 72 -8.21 1.18 -5.39
CA ILE A 72 -7.49 0.10 -6.06
C ILE A 72 -6.47 -0.46 -5.08
N ILE A 73 -6.46 -1.79 -4.90
CA ILE A 73 -5.49 -2.46 -4.05
C ILE A 73 -4.60 -3.35 -4.91
N GLY A 74 -3.28 -3.16 -4.82
CA GLY A 74 -2.30 -3.90 -5.61
C GLY A 74 -1.38 -4.78 -4.76
N PHE A 75 -1.26 -6.05 -5.15
CA PHE A 75 -0.29 -6.99 -4.59
C PHE A 75 0.64 -7.48 -5.69
N PHE A 76 1.95 -7.31 -5.51
CA PHE A 76 2.95 -7.70 -6.50
C PHE A 76 4.09 -8.47 -5.83
N GLY A 77 4.45 -9.61 -6.44
CA GLY A 77 5.66 -10.35 -6.09
C GLY A 77 6.92 -9.55 -6.39
N SER A 78 8.01 -9.84 -5.68
CA SER A 78 9.29 -9.16 -5.84
C SER A 78 10.25 -9.86 -6.82
N ASP A 79 9.88 -11.02 -7.37
CA ASP A 79 10.71 -11.78 -8.31
C ASP A 79 10.53 -11.26 -9.75
N PRO A 80 11.54 -10.59 -10.34
CA PRO A 80 11.45 -10.08 -11.70
C PRO A 80 11.41 -11.17 -12.78
N GLU A 81 11.91 -12.38 -12.49
CA GLU A 81 11.89 -13.50 -13.45
C GLU A 81 10.52 -14.19 -13.48
N ASN A 82 9.72 -14.02 -12.43
CA ASN A 82 8.36 -14.55 -12.34
C ASN A 82 7.37 -13.50 -11.78
N PRO A 83 7.11 -12.40 -12.51
CA PRO A 83 6.42 -11.22 -11.98
C PRO A 83 4.94 -11.45 -11.65
N TRP A 84 4.35 -12.55 -12.11
CA TRP A 84 2.97 -12.90 -11.82
C TRP A 84 2.81 -13.83 -10.62
N ASP A 85 3.89 -14.43 -10.15
CA ASP A 85 3.87 -15.18 -8.89
C ASP A 85 3.99 -14.19 -7.74
N LEU A 86 3.05 -14.27 -6.80
CA LEU A 86 3.08 -13.41 -5.63
C LEU A 86 4.21 -13.84 -4.67
N GLY A 87 4.64 -15.11 -4.74
CA GLY A 87 5.59 -15.69 -3.78
C GLY A 87 4.98 -15.89 -2.39
N GLY A 88 3.65 -15.81 -2.28
CA GLY A 88 2.89 -15.88 -1.05
C GLY A 88 1.39 -15.89 -1.33
N GLU A 89 0.60 -15.78 -0.27
CA GLU A 89 -0.87 -15.78 -0.36
C GLU A 89 -1.43 -14.54 0.35
N VAL A 90 -2.45 -13.94 -0.26
CA VAL A 90 -3.30 -12.93 0.36
C VAL A 90 -4.71 -13.50 0.45
N GLU A 91 -5.28 -13.45 1.65
CA GLU A 91 -6.71 -13.71 1.86
C GLU A 91 -7.42 -12.37 1.97
N ILE A 92 -8.46 -12.19 1.15
CA ILE A 92 -9.32 -11.01 1.19
C ILE A 92 -10.78 -11.45 1.15
N TYR A 93 -11.64 -10.70 1.84
CA TYR A 93 -13.09 -10.83 1.74
C TYR A 93 -13.63 -9.64 0.96
N LEU A 94 -14.35 -9.91 -0.12
CA LEU A 94 -15.13 -8.92 -0.85
C LEU A 94 -16.60 -9.21 -0.55
N GLU A 95 -17.23 -8.32 0.22
CA GLU A 95 -18.51 -8.61 0.88
C GLU A 95 -18.38 -9.90 1.72
N ASP A 96 -19.23 -10.91 1.46
CA ASP A 96 -19.21 -12.21 2.14
C ASP A 96 -18.36 -13.27 1.40
N GLU A 97 -17.70 -12.91 0.29
CA GLU A 97 -16.94 -13.86 -0.52
C GLU A 97 -15.44 -13.82 -0.17
N ARG A 98 -14.92 -14.96 0.28
CA ARG A 98 -13.50 -15.15 0.56
C ARG A 98 -12.74 -15.50 -0.73
N HIS A 99 -11.73 -14.71 -1.04
CA HIS A 99 -10.80 -14.96 -2.14
C HIS A 99 -9.38 -15.22 -1.61
N THR A 100 -8.71 -16.22 -2.20
CA THR A 100 -7.28 -16.47 -1.99
C THR A 100 -6.52 -16.08 -3.24
N ILE A 101 -5.60 -15.13 -3.11
CA ILE A 101 -4.79 -14.57 -4.19
C ILE A 101 -3.36 -15.09 -4.05
N THR A 102 -2.89 -15.82 -5.06
CA THR A 102 -1.53 -16.40 -5.11
C THR A 102 -0.67 -15.81 -6.23
N ARG A 103 -1.23 -14.86 -6.97
CA ARG A 103 -0.60 -14.20 -8.12
C ARG A 103 -0.59 -12.70 -7.90
N SER A 104 0.37 -12.00 -8.52
CA SER A 104 0.34 -10.54 -8.57
C SER A 104 -1.01 -10.09 -9.14
N ALA A 105 -1.70 -9.21 -8.43
CA ALA A 105 -3.09 -8.85 -8.69
C ALA A 105 -3.35 -7.37 -8.37
N MET A 106 -4.35 -6.83 -9.05
CA MET A 106 -5.01 -5.58 -8.68
C MET A 106 -6.49 -5.90 -8.49
N ILE A 107 -7.08 -5.33 -7.45
CA ILE A 107 -8.48 -5.43 -7.08
C ILE A 107 -9.10 -4.05 -7.27
#